data_AF-A0A7Y5RPK0-F1
#
_entry.id   AF-A0A7Y5RPK0-F1
#
_cell.length_a   1.000
_cell.length_b   1.000
_cell.length_c   1.000
_cell.angle_alpha   90.00
_cell.angle_beta   90.00
_cell.angle_gamma   90.00
#
_symmetry.space_group_name_H-M   'P 1'
#
loop_
_entity.id
_entity.type
_entity.pdbx_description
1 polymer ?
#
loop_
_entity_poly.entity_id
_entity_poly.type
_entity_poly.pdbx_seq_one_letter_code
_entity_poly.pdbx_strand_id
1 'polypeptide(L)'
;MTPAKAHIRSKALELGADLVGFVRWADLEADAPDYDKPSRVSQSLTTLIVLVKRNLRGNVTTSDASLAQYNNGRIVRHLEEESGELAYWLESQGTMAGVISATMPDLRRQPVGFSSPAGQGSLLLRQAAVRAGLGSLGLNMMLLTPQYGPRVFLSGVLTDLAVEPDAPFTDELCPGAEACGRCAKICPEDAIPTKAKKGAALKDYRALDADACSKSCQPEGPHAMVDQLKRMFKAPNLEKAEDVIREKQTLKIWYAMTIQRQGGFTGCMKCEQVCPIGADYAGIEAFADGLMKI
;
A
#
# COMPACT_ATOMS: atom_id res chain seq x y z
N MET A 1 2.89 12.73 -31.60
CA MET A 1 2.59 13.98 -30.88
C MET A 1 2.55 13.62 -29.41
N THR A 2 3.28 14.34 -28.57
CA THR A 2 3.34 14.10 -27.13
C THR A 2 1.94 14.27 -26.50
N PRO A 3 1.38 13.27 -25.79
CA PRO A 3 0.04 13.39 -25.24
C PRO A 3 0.02 14.46 -24.13
N ALA A 4 -1.02 15.30 -24.13
CA ALA A 4 -1.19 16.31 -23.10
C ALA A 4 -1.53 15.67 -21.74
N LYS A 5 -1.07 16.27 -20.63
CA LYS A 5 -1.34 15.83 -19.24
C LYS A 5 -2.82 15.49 -19.00
N ALA A 6 -3.72 16.35 -19.47
CA ALA A 6 -5.16 16.17 -19.30
C ALA A 6 -5.67 14.92 -20.03
N HIS A 7 -5.11 14.59 -21.19
CA HIS A 7 -5.48 13.41 -21.95
C HIS A 7 -4.98 12.13 -21.27
N ILE A 8 -3.75 12.13 -20.74
CA ILE A 8 -3.20 11.01 -19.97
C ILE A 8 -4.04 10.75 -18.73
N ARG A 9 -4.39 11.81 -17.98
CA ARG A 9 -5.29 11.72 -16.82
C ARG A 9 -6.64 11.14 -17.20
N SER A 10 -7.26 11.66 -18.26
CA SER A 10 -8.54 11.14 -18.77
C SER A 10 -8.44 9.67 -19.14
N LYS A 11 -7.35 9.26 -19.81
CA LYS A 11 -7.15 7.87 -20.21
C LYS A 11 -6.98 6.95 -19.02
N ALA A 12 -6.19 7.34 -18.02
CA ALA A 12 -6.01 6.56 -16.79
C ALA A 12 -7.33 6.37 -16.01
N LEU A 13 -8.18 7.42 -15.95
CA LEU A 13 -9.51 7.33 -15.36
C LEU A 13 -10.46 6.43 -16.18
N GLU A 14 -10.41 6.52 -17.51
CA GLU A 14 -11.17 5.64 -18.42
C GLU A 14 -10.79 4.18 -18.25
N LEU A 15 -9.50 3.88 -18.05
CA LEU A 15 -9.00 2.52 -17.82
C LEU A 15 -9.45 1.95 -16.46
N GLY A 16 -9.76 2.80 -15.49
CA GLY A 16 -10.36 2.39 -14.23
C GLY A 16 -9.73 2.98 -12.97
N ALA A 17 -8.65 3.77 -13.06
CA ALA A 17 -8.09 4.42 -11.88
C ALA A 17 -9.12 5.36 -11.25
N ASP A 18 -9.18 5.39 -9.91
CA ASP A 18 -10.07 6.30 -9.19
C ASP A 18 -9.44 7.69 -9.01
N LEU A 19 -8.12 7.77 -8.81
CA LEU A 19 -7.35 9.01 -8.78
C LEU A 19 -6.03 8.85 -9.54
N VAL A 20 -5.52 9.97 -10.06
CA VAL A 20 -4.28 10.02 -10.85
C VAL A 20 -3.47 11.23 -10.40
N GLY A 21 -2.17 11.07 -10.24
CA GLY A 21 -1.26 12.16 -9.86
C GLY A 21 -0.01 12.17 -10.72
N PHE A 22 0.59 13.33 -10.93
CA PHE A 22 1.83 13.49 -11.70
C PHE A 22 2.91 14.08 -10.81
N VAL A 23 4.07 13.45 -10.76
CA VAL A 23 5.24 13.96 -10.04
C VAL A 23 6.49 13.77 -10.88
N ARG A 24 7.43 14.71 -10.82
CA ARG A 24 8.74 14.50 -11.45
C ARG A 24 9.54 13.60 -10.54
N TRP A 25 10.23 12.66 -11.16
CA TRP A 25 11.06 11.67 -10.49
C TRP A 25 12.10 12.33 -9.57
N ALA A 26 12.73 13.41 -10.05
CA ALA A 26 13.70 14.18 -9.28
C ALA A 26 13.13 14.90 -8.04
N ASP A 27 11.82 15.16 -7.99
CA ASP A 27 11.19 15.81 -6.82
C ASP A 27 11.08 14.85 -5.62
N LEU A 28 11.28 13.54 -5.85
CA LEU A 28 11.29 12.51 -4.81
C LEU A 28 12.70 12.19 -4.32
N GLU A 29 13.73 12.66 -5.04
CA GLU A 29 15.12 12.23 -4.84
C GLU A 29 15.72 12.66 -3.50
N ALA A 30 15.35 13.86 -3.04
CA ALA A 30 15.88 14.44 -1.81
C ALA A 30 15.28 13.81 -0.55
N ASP A 31 14.02 13.37 -0.62
CA ASP A 31 13.29 12.81 0.51
C ASP A 31 13.38 11.28 0.59
N ALA A 32 13.77 10.64 -0.51
CA ALA A 32 13.92 9.19 -0.56
C ALA A 32 15.20 8.76 0.18
N PRO A 33 15.12 7.74 1.06
CA PRO A 33 16.32 7.15 1.64
C PRO A 33 17.19 6.55 0.54
N ASP A 34 18.51 6.43 0.77
CA ASP A 34 19.47 6.04 -0.28
C ASP A 34 19.12 4.77 -1.05
N TYR A 35 18.52 3.78 -0.38
CA TYR A 35 18.12 2.52 -0.99
C TYR A 35 16.83 2.62 -1.83
N ASP A 36 16.03 3.67 -1.65
CA ASP A 36 14.75 3.92 -2.30
C ASP A 36 14.80 5.09 -3.29
N LYS A 37 16.00 5.62 -3.52
CA LYS A 37 16.22 6.74 -4.42
C LYS A 37 15.65 6.43 -5.81
N PRO A 38 14.76 7.26 -6.34
CA PRO A 38 14.14 7.06 -7.64
C PRO A 38 15.17 6.79 -8.76
N SER A 39 16.32 7.47 -8.75
CA SER A 39 17.46 7.25 -9.67
C SER A 39 18.06 5.85 -9.66
N ARG A 40 17.83 5.04 -8.62
CA ARG A 40 18.21 3.61 -8.57
C ARG A 40 17.22 2.70 -9.29
N VAL A 41 15.99 3.16 -9.55
CA VAL A 41 15.00 2.40 -10.34
C VAL A 41 15.17 2.73 -11.82
N SER A 42 15.28 4.01 -12.16
CA SER A 42 15.51 4.47 -13.53
C SER A 42 16.18 5.84 -13.56
N GLN A 43 17.06 6.04 -14.54
CA GLN A 43 17.70 7.32 -14.83
C GLN A 43 17.12 8.01 -16.07
N SER A 44 16.42 7.27 -16.94
CA SER A 44 15.87 7.78 -18.19
C SER A 44 14.38 8.13 -18.10
N LEU A 45 13.63 7.40 -17.27
CA LEU A 45 12.22 7.66 -17.06
C LEU A 45 12.07 8.62 -15.87
N THR A 46 11.66 9.85 -16.14
CA THR A 46 11.79 11.00 -15.22
C THR A 46 10.45 11.57 -14.74
N THR A 47 9.33 11.01 -15.18
CA THR A 47 7.99 11.36 -14.70
C THR A 47 7.31 10.13 -14.16
N LEU A 48 6.79 10.21 -12.93
CA LEU A 48 5.95 9.19 -12.33
C LEU A 48 4.49 9.64 -12.35
N ILE A 49 3.65 8.81 -12.97
CA ILE A 49 2.21 8.90 -12.92
C ILE A 49 1.73 7.95 -11.84
N VAL A 50 1.19 8.47 -10.74
CA VAL A 50 0.64 7.67 -9.64
C VAL A 50 -0.80 7.34 -9.95
N LEU A 51 -1.16 6.06 -9.90
CA LEU A 51 -2.53 5.57 -10.06
C LEU A 51 -3.03 5.08 -8.71
N VAL A 52 -4.28 5.43 -8.40
CA VAL A 52 -4.95 5.06 -7.14
C VAL A 52 -6.19 4.26 -7.47
N LYS A 53 -6.37 3.13 -6.78
CA LYS A 53 -7.61 2.34 -6.82
C LYS A 53 -8.22 2.30 -5.43
N ARG A 54 -9.50 2.62 -5.29
CA ARG A 54 -10.21 2.52 -4.01
C ARG A 54 -10.47 1.07 -3.63
N ASN A 55 -10.53 0.82 -2.33
CA ASN A 55 -10.95 -0.47 -1.79
C ASN A 55 -12.47 -0.64 -1.93
N LEU A 56 -12.93 -1.89 -1.96
CA LEU A 56 -14.35 -2.21 -1.94
C LEU A 56 -14.86 -2.01 -0.51
N ARG A 57 -15.97 -1.28 -0.32
CA ARG A 57 -16.57 -1.10 1.01
C ARG A 57 -16.88 -2.43 1.69
N GLY A 58 -17.47 -3.37 0.96
CA GLY A 58 -17.78 -4.71 1.48
C GLY A 58 -16.52 -5.49 1.91
N ASN A 59 -15.40 -5.25 1.23
CA ASN A 59 -14.11 -5.81 1.62
C ASN A 59 -13.59 -5.14 2.90
N VAL A 60 -13.61 -3.82 2.97
CA VAL A 60 -13.23 -3.08 4.20
C VAL A 60 -14.08 -3.53 5.38
N THR A 61 -15.37 -3.79 5.22
CA THR A 61 -16.25 -4.20 6.34
C THR A 61 -16.20 -5.69 6.68
N THR A 62 -15.32 -6.49 6.09
CA THR A 62 -15.20 -7.92 6.45
C THR A 62 -14.42 -8.11 7.75
N SER A 63 -14.84 -9.09 8.56
CA SER A 63 -14.05 -9.61 9.67
C SER A 63 -13.19 -10.81 9.27
N ASP A 64 -13.43 -11.41 8.10
CA ASP A 64 -12.69 -12.57 7.61
C ASP A 64 -11.42 -12.15 6.88
N ALA A 65 -10.26 -12.47 7.46
CA ALA A 65 -8.95 -12.11 6.91
C ALA A 65 -8.66 -12.78 5.56
N SER A 66 -9.20 -13.97 5.29
CA SER A 66 -8.97 -14.68 4.01
C SER A 66 -9.74 -14.00 2.88
N LEU A 67 -10.98 -13.60 3.15
CA LEU A 67 -11.79 -12.81 2.23
C LEU A 67 -11.16 -11.44 1.99
N ALA A 68 -10.68 -10.78 3.05
CA ALA A 68 -9.96 -9.52 2.96
C ALA A 68 -8.77 -9.60 2.00
N GLN A 69 -7.89 -10.58 2.27
CA GLN A 69 -6.68 -10.80 1.50
C GLN A 69 -6.98 -11.12 0.02
N TYR A 70 -7.95 -12.01 -0.24
CA TYR A 70 -8.32 -12.37 -1.61
C TYR A 70 -8.80 -11.15 -2.40
N ASN A 71 -9.72 -10.37 -1.83
CA ASN A 71 -10.24 -9.17 -2.50
C ASN A 71 -9.15 -8.10 -2.68
N ASN A 72 -8.28 -7.89 -1.70
CA ASN A 72 -7.16 -6.96 -1.86
C ASN A 72 -6.23 -7.40 -3.00
N GLY A 73 -5.92 -8.69 -3.12
CA GLY A 73 -5.18 -9.23 -4.26
C GLY A 73 -5.88 -8.99 -5.60
N ARG A 74 -7.21 -9.09 -5.66
CA ARG A 74 -7.99 -8.76 -6.87
C ARG A 74 -7.95 -7.27 -7.22
N ILE A 75 -8.11 -6.40 -6.23
CA ILE A 75 -8.09 -4.94 -6.42
C ILE A 75 -6.72 -4.50 -6.93
N VAL A 76 -5.64 -4.97 -6.28
CA VAL A 76 -4.28 -4.65 -6.71
C VAL A 76 -4.02 -5.18 -8.12
N ARG A 77 -4.43 -6.41 -8.43
CA ARG A 77 -4.27 -6.96 -9.78
C ARG A 77 -4.96 -6.08 -10.83
N HIS A 78 -6.19 -5.61 -10.58
CA HIS A 78 -6.85 -4.70 -11.51
C HIS A 78 -6.06 -3.40 -11.67
N LEU A 79 -5.57 -2.82 -10.57
CA LEU A 79 -4.75 -1.61 -10.62
C LEU A 79 -3.44 -1.80 -11.43
N GLU A 80 -2.81 -2.97 -11.33
CA GLU A 80 -1.62 -3.30 -12.13
C GLU A 80 -1.93 -3.55 -13.60
N GLU A 81 -3.06 -4.21 -13.91
CA GLU A 81 -3.58 -4.36 -15.27
C GLU A 81 -3.87 -2.97 -15.88
N GLU A 82 -4.53 -2.07 -15.14
CA GLU A 82 -4.78 -0.67 -15.53
C GLU A 82 -3.48 0.11 -15.75
N SER A 83 -2.47 -0.11 -14.91
CA SER A 83 -1.14 0.52 -15.04
C SER A 83 -0.41 0.03 -16.30
N GLY A 84 -0.50 -1.27 -16.59
CA GLY A 84 0.07 -1.87 -17.79
C GLY A 84 -0.60 -1.38 -19.08
N GLU A 85 -1.93 -1.31 -19.09
CA GLU A 85 -2.69 -0.76 -20.21
C GLU A 85 -2.35 0.72 -20.46
N LEU A 86 -2.19 1.51 -19.39
CA LEU A 86 -1.74 2.89 -19.53
C LEU A 86 -0.32 2.98 -20.08
N ALA A 87 0.59 2.11 -19.64
CA ALA A 87 1.96 2.06 -20.15
C ALA A 87 1.99 1.71 -21.65
N TYR A 88 1.28 0.67 -22.09
CA TYR A 88 1.16 0.34 -23.52
C TYR A 88 0.53 1.46 -24.34
N TRP A 89 -0.49 2.12 -23.78
CA TRP A 89 -1.09 3.26 -24.43
C TRP A 89 -0.08 4.41 -24.58
N LEU A 90 0.72 4.73 -23.56
CA LEU A 90 1.79 5.72 -23.64
C LEU A 90 2.83 5.35 -24.70
N GLU A 91 3.24 4.08 -24.78
CA GLU A 91 4.15 3.60 -25.83
C GLU A 91 3.57 3.76 -27.22
N SER A 92 2.26 3.54 -27.40
CA SER A 92 1.57 3.80 -28.68
C SER A 92 1.60 5.29 -29.07
N GLN A 93 1.83 6.20 -28.12
CA GLN A 93 2.00 7.63 -28.36
C GLN A 93 3.47 8.03 -28.63
N GLY A 94 4.40 7.06 -28.60
CA GLY A 94 5.82 7.25 -28.91
C GLY A 94 6.71 7.58 -27.72
N THR A 95 6.27 7.29 -26.49
CA THR A 95 7.06 7.48 -25.25
C THR A 95 7.55 6.15 -24.71
N MET A 96 8.52 6.13 -23.80
CA MET A 96 8.87 4.93 -23.04
C MET A 96 8.09 4.90 -21.74
N ALA A 97 7.60 3.72 -21.34
CA ALA A 97 6.87 3.56 -20.09
C ALA A 97 7.25 2.26 -19.37
N GLY A 98 7.19 2.27 -18.03
CA GLY A 98 7.42 1.10 -17.19
C GLY A 98 6.53 1.16 -15.95
N VAL A 99 6.08 0.00 -15.47
CA VAL A 99 5.17 -0.07 -14.32
C VAL A 99 5.96 -0.23 -13.02
N ILE A 100 5.62 0.57 -12.02
CA ILE A 100 6.00 0.36 -10.63
C ILE A 100 4.85 -0.40 -9.97
N SER A 101 5.11 -1.65 -9.62
CA SER A 101 4.12 -2.55 -9.01
C SER A 101 3.57 -2.01 -7.70
N ALA A 102 2.30 -2.30 -7.46
CA ALA A 102 1.58 -1.95 -6.25
C ALA A 102 1.92 -2.88 -5.07
N THR A 103 2.33 -4.11 -5.34
CA THR A 103 2.53 -5.18 -4.33
C THR A 103 3.95 -5.66 -4.25
N MET A 104 4.79 -5.46 -5.27
CA MET A 104 6.15 -5.96 -5.23
C MET A 104 6.96 -5.24 -4.14
N PRO A 105 7.41 -5.98 -3.11
CA PRO A 105 8.34 -5.44 -2.16
C PRO A 105 9.63 -5.10 -2.90
N ASP A 106 10.14 -3.88 -2.73
CA ASP A 106 11.51 -3.61 -3.15
C ASP A 106 12.47 -4.41 -2.26
N LEU A 107 12.94 -5.55 -2.77
CA LEU A 107 13.84 -6.47 -2.06
C LEU A 107 15.23 -5.86 -1.81
N ARG A 108 15.53 -4.70 -2.41
CA ARG A 108 16.72 -3.90 -2.06
C ARG A 108 16.57 -3.25 -0.68
N ARG A 109 15.33 -3.14 -0.16
CA ARG A 109 15.04 -2.64 1.19
C ARG A 109 15.32 -3.73 2.21
N GLN A 110 16.18 -3.42 3.17
CA GLN A 110 16.52 -4.32 4.26
C GLN A 110 16.11 -3.70 5.62
N PRO A 111 15.39 -4.46 6.48
CA PRO A 111 14.85 -5.79 6.19
C PRO A 111 13.63 -5.73 5.26
N VAL A 112 13.40 -6.82 4.53
CA VAL A 112 12.35 -6.96 3.51
C VAL A 112 10.95 -6.65 4.06
N GLY A 113 10.71 -6.77 5.37
CA GLY A 113 9.47 -6.38 6.05
C GLY A 113 9.08 -4.90 5.92
N PHE A 114 10.03 -4.00 5.60
CA PHE A 114 9.80 -2.56 5.41
C PHE A 114 9.39 -2.17 3.98
N SER A 115 9.26 -3.12 3.07
CA SER A 115 9.05 -2.84 1.66
C SER A 115 7.61 -2.44 1.30
N SER A 116 6.61 -2.85 2.09
CA SER A 116 5.20 -2.44 1.94
C SER A 116 4.45 -2.39 3.30
N PRO A 117 4.89 -1.55 4.25
CA PRO A 117 4.28 -1.49 5.58
C PRO A 117 2.86 -0.94 5.49
N ALA A 118 1.87 -1.52 6.17
CA ALA A 118 0.44 -1.17 6.05
C ALA A 118 -0.22 -1.45 4.67
N GLY A 119 0.42 -2.19 3.76
CA GLY A 119 -0.25 -2.78 2.60
C GLY A 119 -0.65 -1.84 1.46
N GLN A 120 -0.39 -0.54 1.57
CA GLN A 120 -0.81 0.49 0.61
C GLN A 120 0.23 0.80 -0.49
N GLY A 121 0.93 -0.23 -0.97
CA GLY A 121 2.10 -0.07 -1.85
C GLY A 121 3.34 0.48 -1.16
N SER A 122 4.36 0.81 -1.94
CA SER A 122 5.66 1.23 -1.42
C SER A 122 5.62 2.62 -0.77
N LEU A 123 6.56 2.92 0.14
CA LEU A 123 6.67 4.27 0.72
C LEU A 123 6.92 5.32 -0.36
N LEU A 124 7.71 4.98 -1.38
CA LEU A 124 7.94 5.81 -2.56
C LEU A 124 6.63 6.23 -3.22
N LEU A 125 5.70 5.28 -3.48
CA LEU A 125 4.41 5.58 -4.09
C LEU A 125 3.54 6.49 -3.22
N ARG A 126 3.60 6.34 -1.90
CA ARG A 126 2.85 7.21 -0.97
C ARG A 126 3.42 8.63 -0.95
N GLN A 127 4.74 8.77 -0.89
CA GLN A 127 5.39 10.07 -0.97
C GLN A 127 5.12 10.74 -2.33
N ALA A 128 5.18 9.97 -3.41
CA ALA A 128 4.81 10.40 -4.75
C ALA A 128 3.35 10.89 -4.81
N ALA A 129 2.41 10.16 -4.20
CA ALA A 129 1.01 10.56 -4.14
C ALA A 129 0.80 11.88 -3.38
N VAL A 130 1.51 12.09 -2.26
CA VAL A 130 1.48 13.37 -1.53
C VAL A 130 2.03 14.51 -2.38
N ARG A 131 3.17 14.31 -3.03
CA ARG A 131 3.79 15.29 -3.93
C ARG A 131 2.94 15.58 -5.17
N ALA A 132 2.15 14.60 -5.60
CA ALA A 132 1.21 14.74 -6.70
C ALA A 132 -0.17 15.28 -6.28
N GLY A 133 -0.33 15.77 -5.04
CA GLY A 133 -1.56 16.44 -4.62
C GLY A 133 -2.72 15.51 -4.27
N LEU A 134 -2.48 14.21 -4.07
CA LEU A 134 -3.55 13.23 -3.86
C LEU A 134 -4.01 13.14 -2.40
N GLY A 135 -3.21 13.61 -1.45
CA GLY A 135 -3.54 13.56 -0.03
C GLY A 135 -2.33 13.71 0.89
N SER A 136 -2.50 13.37 2.17
CA SER A 136 -1.48 13.49 3.22
C SER A 136 -1.22 12.15 3.90
N LEU A 137 -0.05 11.93 4.53
CA LEU A 137 0.19 10.69 5.29
C LEU A 137 -0.56 10.68 6.63
N GLY A 138 -1.19 9.55 6.98
CA GLY A 138 -1.81 9.34 8.27
C GLY A 138 -0.81 8.99 9.37
N LEU A 139 -1.31 8.94 10.61
CA LEU A 139 -0.56 8.38 11.75
C LEU A 139 -0.08 6.94 11.49
N ASN A 140 -0.86 6.17 10.71
CA ASN A 140 -0.57 4.80 10.30
C ASN A 140 0.37 4.72 9.07
N MET A 141 1.01 5.83 8.66
CA MET A 141 1.92 5.89 7.50
C MET A 141 1.29 5.49 6.14
N MET A 142 -0.04 5.45 6.06
CA MET A 142 -0.78 5.31 4.81
C MET A 142 -1.11 6.68 4.23
N LEU A 143 -1.17 6.81 2.91
CA LEU A 143 -1.78 7.94 2.24
C LEU A 143 -3.26 8.02 2.64
N LEU A 144 -3.68 9.19 3.10
CA LEU A 144 -5.08 9.55 3.29
C LEU A 144 -5.49 10.46 2.15
N THR A 145 -6.52 10.06 1.40
CA THR A 145 -7.12 10.89 0.36
C THR A 145 -8.40 11.55 0.89
N PRO A 146 -8.78 12.76 0.43
CA PRO A 146 -10.06 13.36 0.81
C PRO A 146 -11.29 12.50 0.45
N GLN A 147 -11.20 11.71 -0.63
CA GLN A 147 -12.29 10.91 -1.15
C GLN A 147 -12.42 9.56 -0.43
N TYR A 148 -11.30 8.88 -0.19
CA TYR A 148 -11.27 7.47 0.23
C TYR A 148 -10.52 7.21 1.54
N GLY A 149 -9.91 8.25 2.13
CA GLY A 149 -9.05 8.08 3.30
C GLY A 149 -7.90 7.13 2.98
N PRO A 150 -7.58 6.18 3.89
CA PRO A 150 -6.54 5.18 3.67
C PRO A 150 -6.98 3.99 2.80
N ARG A 151 -8.27 3.89 2.45
CA ARG A 151 -8.88 2.73 1.78
C ARG A 151 -8.61 2.73 0.28
N VAL A 152 -7.33 2.77 -0.08
CA VAL A 152 -6.86 2.81 -1.47
C VAL A 152 -5.60 1.97 -1.63
N PHE A 153 -5.32 1.55 -2.86
CA PHE A 153 -4.04 0.98 -3.27
C PHE A 153 -3.36 1.90 -4.28
N LEU A 154 -2.03 1.84 -4.34
CA LEU A 154 -1.20 2.70 -5.16
C LEU A 154 -0.36 1.88 -6.12
N SER A 155 -0.28 2.33 -7.36
CA SER A 155 0.64 1.85 -8.41
C SER A 155 1.25 3.05 -9.13
N GLY A 156 2.26 2.81 -9.95
CA GLY A 156 2.92 3.85 -10.71
C GLY A 156 3.17 3.46 -12.17
N VAL A 157 3.10 4.43 -13.07
CA VAL A 157 3.66 4.34 -14.42
C VAL A 157 4.75 5.37 -14.56
N LEU A 158 5.98 4.89 -14.73
CA LEU A 158 7.16 5.70 -14.94
C LEU A 158 7.38 5.92 -16.43
N THR A 159 7.68 7.13 -16.86
CA THR A 159 7.84 7.47 -18.28
C THR A 159 8.91 8.54 -18.50
N ASP A 160 9.51 8.56 -19.69
CA ASP A 160 10.41 9.63 -20.15
C ASP A 160 9.67 10.90 -20.58
N LEU A 161 8.33 10.86 -20.58
CA LEU A 161 7.49 11.96 -20.95
C LEU A 161 7.69 13.16 -20.02
N ALA A 162 8.06 14.32 -20.59
CA ALA A 162 8.12 15.58 -19.86
C ALA A 162 6.70 16.15 -19.67
N VAL A 163 6.13 15.97 -18.47
CA VAL A 163 4.82 16.50 -18.09
C VAL A 163 4.96 17.38 -16.85
N GLU A 164 4.26 18.50 -16.81
CA GLU A 164 4.21 19.35 -15.60
C GLU A 164 3.66 18.55 -14.41
N PRO A 165 4.35 18.55 -13.25
CA PRO A 165 3.87 17.87 -12.04
C PRO A 165 2.58 18.51 -11.52
N ASP A 166 1.84 17.77 -10.69
CA ASP A 166 0.79 18.35 -9.87
C ASP A 166 1.39 19.09 -8.67
N ALA A 167 0.61 20.00 -8.08
CA ALA A 167 1.02 20.69 -6.86
C ALA A 167 0.94 19.72 -5.66
N PRO A 168 1.92 19.73 -4.74
CA PRO A 168 1.87 18.93 -3.52
C PRO A 168 0.62 19.23 -2.68
N PHE A 169 0.10 18.19 -2.03
CA PHE A 169 -0.98 18.34 -1.07
C PHE A 169 -0.44 19.02 0.20
N THR A 170 -1.11 20.07 0.66
CA THR A 170 -0.60 20.93 1.74
C THR A 170 -1.32 20.76 3.06
N ASP A 171 -2.57 20.27 3.03
CA ASP A 171 -3.36 20.04 4.24
C ASP A 171 -2.94 18.76 4.96
N GLU A 172 -2.91 18.78 6.30
CA GLU A 172 -2.75 17.57 7.11
C GLU A 172 -4.14 17.01 7.45
N LEU A 173 -4.54 15.91 6.81
CA LEU A 173 -5.86 15.31 7.03
C LEU A 173 -5.96 14.56 8.35
N CYS A 174 -4.85 14.06 8.87
CA CYS A 174 -4.85 13.25 10.08
C CYS A 174 -4.72 14.13 11.33
N PRO A 175 -5.68 14.07 12.28
CA PRO A 175 -5.60 14.85 13.51
C PRO A 175 -4.60 14.28 14.54
N GLY A 176 -3.98 13.13 14.25
CA GLY A 176 -2.95 12.51 15.08
C GLY A 176 -3.46 11.62 16.22
N ALA A 177 -2.53 11.18 17.06
CA ALA A 177 -2.77 10.17 18.10
C ALA A 177 -3.66 10.71 19.23
N GLU A 178 -3.41 11.94 19.66
CA GLU A 178 -4.09 12.57 20.81
C GLU A 178 -5.56 12.92 20.50
N ALA A 179 -5.83 13.44 19.30
CA ALA A 179 -7.17 13.88 18.91
C ALA A 179 -8.03 12.77 18.28
N CYS A 180 -7.42 11.69 17.78
CA CYS A 180 -8.15 10.55 17.20
C CYS A 180 -7.59 9.21 17.65
N GLY A 181 -6.39 8.86 17.20
CA GLY A 181 -5.70 7.61 17.59
C GLY A 181 -6.43 6.29 17.30
N ARG A 182 -7.54 6.28 16.57
CA ARG A 182 -8.35 5.06 16.32
C ARG A 182 -7.54 3.93 15.70
N CYS A 183 -6.71 4.26 14.71
CA CYS A 183 -5.85 3.28 14.04
C CYS A 183 -4.82 2.65 15.00
N ALA A 184 -4.28 3.41 15.94
CA ALA A 184 -3.33 2.91 16.93
C ALA A 184 -4.03 1.98 17.93
N LYS A 185 -5.21 2.37 18.42
CA LYS A 185 -6.01 1.59 19.38
C LYS A 185 -6.43 0.21 18.86
N ILE A 186 -6.74 0.10 17.56
CA ILE A 186 -7.20 -1.15 16.94
C ILE A 186 -6.04 -2.00 16.39
N CYS A 187 -4.79 -1.51 16.45
CA CYS A 187 -3.66 -2.20 15.84
C CYS A 187 -3.36 -3.49 16.61
N PRO A 188 -3.43 -4.68 15.99
CA PRO A 188 -3.19 -5.94 16.70
C PRO A 188 -1.72 -6.15 17.09
N GLU A 189 -0.81 -5.37 16.52
CA GLU A 189 0.64 -5.53 16.68
C GLU A 189 1.28 -4.36 17.43
N ASP A 190 0.48 -3.42 17.94
CA ASP A 190 0.95 -2.16 18.54
C ASP A 190 1.96 -1.39 17.67
N ALA A 191 1.86 -1.56 16.36
CA ALA A 191 2.84 -1.05 15.40
C ALA A 191 2.73 0.47 15.16
N ILE A 192 1.64 1.10 15.62
CA ILE A 192 1.33 2.51 15.38
C ILE A 192 1.51 3.31 16.68
N PRO A 193 2.17 4.48 16.67
CA PRO A 193 2.38 5.29 17.87
C PRO A 193 1.07 5.69 18.55
N THR A 194 0.98 5.44 19.85
CA THR A 194 -0.22 5.72 20.66
C THR A 194 -0.16 7.05 21.41
N LYS A 195 1.01 7.71 21.45
CA LYS A 195 1.23 8.96 22.17
C LYS A 195 2.12 9.90 21.37
N ALA A 196 1.90 11.19 21.52
CA ALA A 196 2.79 12.23 20.99
C ALA A 196 3.45 13.02 22.14
N LYS A 197 4.65 13.55 21.90
CA LYS A 197 5.19 14.60 22.78
C LYS A 197 4.28 15.82 22.68
N LYS A 198 4.02 16.49 23.81
CA LYS A 198 3.18 17.69 23.85
C LYS A 198 3.71 18.74 22.87
N GLY A 199 2.87 19.17 21.92
CA GLY A 199 3.22 20.16 20.90
C GLY A 199 4.01 19.62 19.70
N ALA A 200 4.28 18.32 19.61
CA ALA A 200 4.93 17.73 18.44
C ALA A 200 4.00 17.77 17.22
N ALA A 201 4.55 18.10 16.04
CA ALA A 201 3.80 17.99 14.80
C ALA A 201 3.66 16.52 14.40
N LEU A 202 2.58 16.16 13.69
CA LEU A 202 2.33 14.76 13.31
C LEU A 202 3.49 14.13 12.54
N LYS A 203 4.17 14.89 11.67
CA LYS A 203 5.38 14.44 10.95
C LYS A 203 6.50 13.97 11.87
N ASP A 204 6.59 14.50 13.09
CA ASP A 204 7.71 14.24 14.01
C ASP A 204 7.54 12.93 14.80
N TYR A 205 6.33 12.35 14.80
CA TYR A 205 6.03 11.11 15.52
C TYR A 205 5.26 10.08 14.70
N ARG A 206 5.05 10.31 13.40
CA ARG A 206 4.59 9.30 12.43
C ARG A 206 5.68 8.24 12.25
N ALA A 207 5.56 7.12 12.96
CA ALA A 207 6.54 6.04 12.96
C ALA A 207 5.86 4.67 13.07
N LEU A 208 5.55 4.05 11.92
CA LEU A 208 4.99 2.71 11.86
C LEU A 208 6.12 1.67 12.02
N ASP A 209 6.01 0.79 13.01
CA ASP A 209 6.85 -0.40 13.10
C ASP A 209 6.45 -1.39 12.00
N ALA A 210 7.20 -1.39 10.90
CA ALA A 210 6.89 -2.22 9.76
C ALA A 210 7.05 -3.71 10.04
N ASP A 211 8.01 -4.13 10.88
CA ASP A 211 8.22 -5.54 11.19
C ASP A 211 7.04 -6.07 12.00
N ALA A 212 6.64 -5.34 13.05
CA ALA A 212 5.44 -5.65 13.80
C ALA A 212 4.21 -5.67 12.89
N CYS A 213 3.99 -4.61 12.11
CA CYS A 213 2.86 -4.50 11.17
C CYS A 213 2.80 -5.67 10.17
N SER A 214 3.95 -6.13 9.67
CA SER A 214 4.01 -7.17 8.64
C SER A 214 3.46 -8.51 9.10
N LYS A 215 3.50 -8.83 10.41
CA LYS A 215 2.95 -10.09 10.97
C LYS A 215 1.45 -10.22 10.74
N SER A 216 0.71 -9.12 10.93
CA SER A 216 -0.73 -9.06 10.68
C SER A 216 -1.06 -8.68 9.23
N CYS A 217 -0.29 -7.77 8.63
CA CYS A 217 -0.54 -7.31 7.25
C CYS A 217 -0.20 -8.39 6.22
N GLN A 218 0.66 -9.35 6.56
CA GLN A 218 1.06 -10.47 5.71
C GLN A 218 0.88 -11.81 6.44
N PRO A 219 -0.38 -12.24 6.69
CA PRO A 219 -0.65 -13.41 7.54
C PRO A 219 -0.03 -14.70 6.99
N GLU A 220 0.13 -14.79 5.67
CA GLU A 220 0.75 -15.92 4.97
C GLU A 220 2.09 -15.52 4.32
N GLY A 221 2.73 -14.48 4.86
CA GLY A 221 3.97 -13.90 4.36
C GLY A 221 5.26 -14.54 4.90
N PRO A 222 6.39 -13.82 4.82
CA PRO A 222 7.70 -14.33 5.21
C PRO A 222 7.80 -14.84 6.66
N HIS A 223 7.20 -14.16 7.64
CA HIS A 223 7.21 -14.62 9.04
C HIS A 223 6.53 -15.97 9.18
N ALA A 224 5.35 -16.14 8.57
CA ALA A 224 4.61 -17.41 8.58
C ALA A 224 5.40 -18.54 7.91
N MET A 225 6.07 -18.26 6.79
CA MET A 225 6.95 -19.22 6.12
C MET A 225 8.12 -19.63 7.02
N VAL A 226 8.81 -18.67 7.62
CA VAL A 226 9.96 -18.93 8.50
C VAL A 226 9.53 -19.75 9.72
N ASP A 227 8.39 -19.43 10.33
CA ASP A 227 7.89 -20.19 11.48
C ASP A 227 7.48 -21.60 11.10
N GLN A 228 6.87 -21.81 9.93
CA GLN A 228 6.56 -23.15 9.43
C GLN A 228 7.82 -23.98 9.18
N LEU A 229 8.85 -23.39 8.59
CA LEU A 229 10.14 -24.05 8.37
C LEU A 229 10.84 -24.38 9.70
N LYS A 230 10.84 -23.45 10.67
CA LYS A 230 11.39 -23.72 12.01
C LYS A 230 10.68 -24.89 12.69
N ARG A 231 9.36 -25.00 12.56
CA ARG A 231 8.58 -26.12 13.12
C ARG A 231 8.95 -27.44 12.45
N MET A 232 9.10 -27.43 11.12
CA MET A 232 9.55 -28.59 10.36
C MET A 232 10.95 -29.05 10.81
N PHE A 233 11.92 -28.13 10.91
CA PHE A 233 13.30 -28.46 11.33
C PHE A 233 13.43 -28.89 12.80
N LYS A 234 12.47 -28.49 13.65
CA LYS A 234 12.41 -28.91 15.06
C LYS A 234 11.68 -30.23 15.26
N ALA A 235 11.08 -30.81 14.22
CA ALA A 235 10.39 -32.08 14.34
C ALA A 235 11.38 -33.21 14.71
N PRO A 236 10.98 -34.14 15.59
CA PRO A 236 11.89 -35.17 16.13
C PRO A 236 12.35 -36.18 15.07
N ASN A 237 11.60 -36.35 13.98
CA ASN A 237 11.89 -37.26 12.89
C ASN A 237 11.19 -36.82 11.60
N LEU A 238 11.47 -37.51 10.49
CA LEU A 238 10.91 -37.19 9.17
C LEU A 238 9.38 -37.31 9.13
N GLU A 239 8.81 -38.32 9.77
CA GLU A 239 7.34 -38.51 9.82
C GLU A 239 6.65 -37.30 10.45
N LYS A 240 7.18 -36.78 11.57
CA LYS A 240 6.64 -35.57 12.21
C LYS A 240 6.94 -34.29 11.43
N ALA A 241 8.04 -34.24 10.68
CA ALA A 241 8.29 -33.13 9.76
C ALA A 241 7.25 -33.13 8.63
N GLU A 242 6.89 -34.29 8.09
CA GLU A 242 5.82 -34.43 7.08
C GLU A 242 4.46 -34.02 7.63
N ASP A 243 4.13 -34.38 8.88
CA ASP A 243 2.90 -33.92 9.55
C ASP A 243 2.84 -32.38 9.55
N VAL A 244 3.94 -31.69 9.92
CA VAL A 244 4.01 -30.21 9.90
C VAL A 244 3.83 -29.67 8.48
N ILE A 245 4.48 -30.26 7.48
CA ILE A 245 4.35 -29.83 6.08
C ILE A 245 2.88 -29.96 5.60
N ARG A 246 2.14 -30.97 6.07
CA ARG A 246 0.74 -31.21 5.66
C ARG A 246 -0.28 -30.36 6.40
N GLU A 247 0.13 -29.53 7.36
CA GLU A 247 -0.78 -28.68 8.10
C GLU A 247 -1.47 -27.62 7.22
N LYS A 248 -2.62 -27.16 7.72
CA LYS A 248 -3.41 -26.08 7.10
C LYS A 248 -2.57 -24.84 6.79
N GLN A 249 -1.58 -24.53 7.62
CA GLN A 249 -0.73 -23.35 7.44
C GLN A 249 0.09 -23.43 6.14
N THR A 250 0.69 -24.58 5.82
CA THR A 250 1.40 -24.78 4.56
C THR A 250 0.45 -24.64 3.37
N LEU A 251 -0.77 -25.16 3.47
CA LEU A 251 -1.78 -25.03 2.42
C LEU A 251 -2.18 -23.57 2.17
N LYS A 252 -2.37 -22.78 3.24
CA LYS A 252 -2.67 -21.35 3.13
C LYS A 252 -1.55 -20.59 2.43
N ILE A 253 -0.30 -20.80 2.85
CA ILE A 253 0.89 -20.20 2.23
C ILE A 253 0.96 -20.61 0.75
N TRP A 254 0.79 -21.90 0.44
CA TRP A 254 0.77 -22.40 -0.93
C TRP A 254 -0.28 -21.71 -1.79
N TYR A 255 -1.53 -21.62 -1.33
CA TYR A 255 -2.61 -21.00 -2.08
C TYR A 255 -2.44 -19.48 -2.20
N ALA A 256 -1.92 -18.80 -1.18
CA ALA A 256 -1.57 -17.38 -1.27
C ALA A 256 -0.52 -17.13 -2.36
N MET A 257 0.50 -17.99 -2.48
CA MET A 257 1.52 -17.87 -3.54
C MET A 257 1.00 -18.25 -4.93
N THR A 258 0.20 -19.33 -5.04
CA THR A 258 -0.16 -19.94 -6.33
C THR A 258 -1.49 -19.46 -6.92
N ILE A 259 -2.51 -19.22 -6.09
CA ILE A 259 -3.84 -18.81 -6.54
C ILE A 259 -3.97 -17.29 -6.58
N GLN A 260 -3.54 -16.61 -5.51
CA GLN A 260 -3.70 -15.16 -5.44
C GLN A 260 -2.71 -14.44 -6.38
N ARG A 261 -1.58 -15.09 -6.73
CA ARG A 261 -0.49 -14.58 -7.60
C ARG A 261 0.13 -13.23 -7.20
N GLN A 262 -0.35 -12.63 -6.11
CA GLN A 262 0.08 -11.36 -5.54
C GLN A 262 0.78 -11.55 -4.18
N GLY A 263 1.00 -12.81 -3.76
CA GLY A 263 1.68 -13.17 -2.53
C GLY A 263 0.82 -13.04 -1.26
N GLY A 264 1.46 -13.16 -0.10
CA GLY A 264 0.80 -13.08 1.21
C GLY A 264 0.45 -11.66 1.67
N PHE A 265 0.41 -10.66 0.78
CA PHE A 265 0.27 -9.24 1.15
C PHE A 265 -1.19 -8.85 1.48
N THR A 266 -1.32 -7.72 2.20
CA THR A 266 -2.59 -6.99 2.43
C THR A 266 -3.70 -7.79 3.13
N GLY A 267 -3.38 -8.59 4.16
CA GLY A 267 -4.38 -9.34 4.94
C GLY A 267 -5.09 -8.55 6.04
N CYS A 268 -4.41 -7.61 6.69
CA CYS A 268 -4.97 -6.80 7.78
C CYS A 268 -5.35 -5.39 7.29
N MET A 269 -6.60 -5.00 7.50
CA MET A 269 -7.14 -3.67 7.17
C MET A 269 -7.61 -2.89 8.40
N LYS A 270 -7.24 -3.32 9.62
CA LYS A 270 -7.80 -2.79 10.87
C LYS A 270 -7.71 -1.27 10.98
N CYS A 271 -6.57 -0.69 10.63
CA CYS A 271 -6.40 0.76 10.67
C CYS A 271 -7.22 1.50 9.59
N GLU A 272 -7.47 0.88 8.43
CA GLU A 272 -8.33 1.42 7.36
C GLU A 272 -9.80 1.39 7.73
N GLN A 273 -10.22 0.32 8.42
CA GLN A 273 -11.58 0.05 8.86
C GLN A 273 -12.11 1.14 9.80
N VAL A 274 -11.23 1.72 10.63
CA VAL A 274 -11.63 2.67 11.68
C VAL A 274 -11.25 4.12 11.37
N CYS A 275 -10.55 4.38 10.26
CA CYS A 275 -10.11 5.72 9.93
C CYS A 275 -11.29 6.58 9.44
N PRO A 276 -11.64 7.69 10.13
CA PRO A 276 -12.78 8.52 9.77
C PRO A 276 -12.52 9.47 8.60
N ILE A 277 -11.28 9.53 8.10
CA ILE A 277 -10.91 10.38 6.97
C ILE A 277 -11.40 9.73 5.67
N GLY A 278 -11.86 10.55 4.73
CA GLY A 278 -12.40 10.12 3.44
C GLY A 278 -13.93 10.24 3.39
N ALA A 279 -14.45 10.86 2.32
CA ALA A 279 -15.89 10.97 2.10
C ALA A 279 -16.61 9.60 2.06
N ASP A 280 -15.92 8.54 1.63
CA ASP A 280 -16.45 7.18 1.62
C ASP A 280 -16.64 6.57 3.02
N TYR A 281 -16.10 7.18 4.09
CA TYR A 281 -16.26 6.73 5.47
C TYR A 281 -17.73 6.65 5.88
N ALA A 282 -18.58 7.56 5.38
CA ALA A 282 -20.00 7.62 5.72
C ALA A 282 -20.77 6.31 5.47
N GLY A 283 -20.29 5.42 4.58
CA GLY A 283 -20.93 4.13 4.33
C GLY A 283 -20.26 2.93 5.00
N ILE A 284 -19.26 3.17 5.86
CA ILE A 284 -18.71 2.15 6.76
C ILE A 284 -18.73 2.60 8.23
N GLU A 285 -19.17 3.83 8.52
CA GLU A 285 -19.15 4.44 9.86
C GLU A 285 -19.78 3.55 10.94
N ALA A 286 -20.99 3.04 10.70
CA ALA A 286 -21.67 2.16 11.66
C ALA A 286 -20.86 0.89 11.99
N PHE A 287 -20.18 0.31 10.99
CA PHE A 287 -19.29 -0.84 11.19
C PHE A 287 -18.03 -0.44 11.97
N ALA A 288 -17.40 0.66 11.56
CA ALA A 288 -16.19 1.20 12.18
C ALA A 288 -16.40 1.54 13.66
N ASP A 289 -17.55 2.09 14.01
CA ASP A 289 -17.91 2.42 15.39
C ASP A 289 -18.26 1.18 16.20
N GLY A 290 -18.82 0.15 15.57
CA GLY A 290 -18.99 -1.17 16.18
C GLY A 290 -17.65 -1.78 16.58
N LEU A 291 -16.63 -1.69 15.72
CA LEU A 291 -15.29 -2.20 16.02
C LEU A 291 -14.60 -1.46 17.18
N MET A 292 -14.91 -0.18 17.41
CA MET A 292 -14.29 0.63 18.46
C MET A 292 -14.97 0.48 19.83
N LYS A 293 -16.08 -0.26 19.92
CA LYS A 293 -16.84 -0.50 21.16
C LYS A 293 -16.49 -1.84 21.83
N ILE A 294 -15.72 -2.68 21.15
CA ILE A 294 -15.25 -4.00 21.59
C ILE A 294 -13.89 -3.83 22.26
#